data_AF-A0A0F3K4V1-F1
#
_entry.id   AF-A0A0F3K4V1-F1
#
_cell.length_a   1.000
_cell.length_b   1.000
_cell.length_c   1.000
_cell.angle_alpha   90.00
_cell.angle_beta   90.00
_cell.angle_gamma   90.00
#
_symmetry.space_group_name_H-M   'P 1'
#
loop_
_entity.id
_entity.type
_entity.pdbx_description
1 polymer ?
#
loop_
_entity_poly.entity_id
_entity_poly.type
_entity_poly.pdbx_seq_one_letter_code
_entity_poly.pdbx_strand_id
1 'polypeptide(L)'
;MQPSIADYVFFKLIYNYLEDKIDKFGLEVMHRFMTWAATFALILVTIYILIQGFRVMTGRSREPLMEVVINLGRIVVIVSAATAMAIGNTNLSDFLTKDLDRHVHYMFTGEDNKTTADAIDENLAYTQLAMAAIDAVKVVNDDGELQGDKARAMLIAGAGASSPPMAAGAMLLLYKFAMAL
;
A
#
# COMPACT_ATOMS: atom_id res chain seq x y z
N MET A 1 33.00 -11.97 -15.31
CA MET A 1 32.31 -10.67 -15.13
C MET A 1 31.86 -10.61 -13.68
N GLN A 2 32.47 -9.76 -12.87
CA GLN A 2 32.15 -9.62 -11.45
C GLN A 2 30.76 -8.96 -11.31
N PRO A 3 29.77 -9.58 -10.64
CA PRO A 3 28.53 -8.87 -10.32
C PRO A 3 28.91 -7.81 -9.30
N SER A 4 28.96 -6.57 -9.77
CA SER A 4 29.44 -5.45 -8.97
C SER A 4 28.43 -5.17 -7.86
N ILE A 5 28.93 -5.00 -6.63
CA ILE A 5 28.18 -4.41 -5.51
C ILE A 5 27.47 -3.11 -5.94
N ALA A 6 27.98 -2.43 -6.98
CA ALA A 6 27.34 -1.28 -7.60
C ALA A 6 25.97 -1.59 -8.23
N ASP A 7 25.76 -2.73 -8.89
CA ASP A 7 24.46 -3.09 -9.47
C ASP A 7 23.42 -3.40 -8.39
N TYR A 8 23.86 -3.99 -7.27
CA TYR A 8 23.02 -4.21 -6.11
C TYR A 8 22.62 -2.90 -5.42
N VAL A 9 23.58 -1.99 -5.22
CA VAL A 9 23.32 -0.66 -4.67
C VAL A 9 22.41 0.14 -5.61
N PHE A 10 22.60 0.01 -6.93
CA PHE A 10 21.79 0.68 -7.94
C PHE A 10 20.35 0.14 -7.96
N PHE A 11 20.17 -1.19 -7.89
CA PHE A 11 18.84 -1.81 -7.80
C PHE A 11 18.12 -1.42 -6.51
N LYS A 12 18.81 -1.43 -5.36
CA LYS A 12 18.23 -1.00 -4.07
C LYS A 12 17.89 0.49 -4.06
N LEU A 13 18.70 1.34 -4.70
CA LEU A 13 18.37 2.76 -4.87
C LEU A 13 17.12 2.94 -5.73
N ILE A 14 17.02 2.22 -6.85
CA ILE A 14 15.86 2.31 -7.75
C ILE A 14 14.61 1.78 -7.04
N TYR A 15 14.70 0.65 -6.34
CA TYR A 15 13.59 0.09 -5.58
C TYR A 15 13.10 1.04 -4.50
N ASN A 16 14.00 1.55 -3.64
CA ASN A 16 13.64 2.51 -2.60
C ASN A 16 13.10 3.82 -3.16
N TYR A 17 13.63 4.29 -4.30
CA TYR A 17 13.13 5.48 -4.98
C TYR A 17 11.74 5.26 -5.58
N LEU A 18 11.49 4.09 -6.19
CA LEU A 18 10.20 3.73 -6.75
C LEU A 18 9.15 3.53 -5.65
N GLU A 19 9.51 2.89 -4.54
CA GLU A 19 8.61 2.71 -3.41
C GLU A 19 8.22 4.04 -2.76
N ASP A 20 9.20 4.91 -2.46
CA ASP A 20 8.94 6.25 -1.92
C ASP A 20 8.09 7.10 -2.88
N LYS A 21 8.31 6.96 -4.20
CA LYS A 21 7.50 7.64 -5.21
C LYS A 21 6.09 7.11 -5.30
N ILE A 22 5.89 5.80 -5.19
CA ILE A 22 4.58 5.15 -5.26
C ILE A 22 3.76 5.50 -4.02
N ASP A 23 4.37 5.43 -2.84
CA ASP A 23 3.68 5.78 -1.59
C ASP A 23 3.31 7.28 -1.59
N LYS A 24 4.22 8.18 -1.99
CA LYS A 24 3.91 9.62 -2.12
C LYS A 24 2.84 9.90 -3.16
N PHE A 25 2.92 9.26 -4.32
CA PHE A 25 1.92 9.44 -5.38
C PHE A 25 0.54 8.95 -4.93
N GLY A 26 0.47 7.77 -4.32
CA GLY A 26 -0.79 7.21 -3.81
C GLY A 26 -1.41 8.09 -2.72
N LEU A 27 -0.61 8.55 -1.76
CA LEU A 27 -1.07 9.47 -0.72
C LEU A 27 -1.58 10.80 -1.29
N GLU A 28 -0.89 11.36 -2.29
CA GLU A 28 -1.28 12.62 -2.90
C GLU A 28 -2.55 12.49 -3.77
N VAL A 29 -2.69 11.40 -4.52
CA VAL A 29 -3.91 11.10 -5.30
C VAL A 29 -5.10 10.89 -4.35
N MET A 30 -4.91 10.09 -3.29
CA MET A 30 -5.95 9.85 -2.30
C MET A 30 -6.36 11.15 -1.60
N HIS A 31 -5.41 12.02 -1.21
CA HIS A 31 -5.72 13.32 -0.61
C HIS A 31 -6.54 14.21 -1.55
N ARG A 32 -6.19 14.26 -2.84
CA ARG A 32 -6.96 15.00 -3.86
C ARG A 32 -8.36 14.42 -4.02
N PHE A 33 -8.51 13.11 -4.09
CA PHE A 33 -9.81 12.45 -4.21
C PHE A 33 -10.69 12.69 -2.98
N MET A 34 -10.14 12.58 -1.77
CA MET A 34 -10.85 12.85 -0.51
C MET A 34 -11.30 14.31 -0.42
N THR A 35 -10.49 15.25 -0.91
CA THR A 35 -10.86 16.67 -1.00
C THR A 35 -12.04 16.89 -1.96
N TRP A 36 -12.03 16.22 -3.13
CA TRP A 36 -13.16 16.24 -4.06
C TRP A 36 -14.42 15.60 -3.46
N ALA A 37 -14.27 14.44 -2.80
CA ALA A 37 -15.37 13.75 -2.13
C ALA A 37 -16.01 14.61 -1.03
N ALA A 38 -15.20 15.28 -0.21
CA ALA A 38 -15.68 16.24 0.79
C ALA A 38 -16.43 17.42 0.17
N THR A 39 -15.92 17.93 -0.96
CA THR A 39 -16.58 19.01 -1.71
C THR A 39 -17.96 18.57 -2.21
N PHE A 40 -18.06 17.37 -2.80
CA PHE A 40 -19.36 16.80 -3.20
C PHE A 40 -20.28 16.53 -2.02
N ALA A 41 -19.75 16.04 -0.89
CA ALA A 41 -20.53 15.82 0.32
C ALA A 41 -21.18 17.12 0.80
N LEU A 42 -20.45 18.23 0.81
CA LEU A 42 -21.00 19.55 1.16
C LEU A 42 -22.12 19.98 0.21
N ILE A 43 -21.94 19.78 -1.10
CA ILE A 43 -22.96 20.11 -2.11
C ILE A 43 -24.22 19.26 -1.87
N LEU A 44 -24.07 17.95 -1.68
CA LEU A 44 -25.19 17.04 -1.44
C LEU A 44 -25.95 17.37 -0.15
N VAL A 45 -25.24 17.68 0.94
CA VAL A 45 -25.85 18.11 2.19
C VAL A 45 -26.61 19.42 1.99
N THR A 46 -26.03 20.38 1.28
CA THR A 46 -26.69 21.65 0.98
C THR A 46 -27.99 21.43 0.20
N ILE A 47 -27.96 20.60 -0.85
CA ILE A 47 -29.15 20.23 -1.61
C ILE A 47 -30.19 19.53 -0.74
N TYR A 48 -29.76 18.60 0.11
CA TYR A 48 -30.64 17.88 1.03
C TYR A 48 -31.36 18.84 1.99
N ILE A 49 -30.62 19.78 2.61
CA ILE A 49 -31.19 20.79 3.52
C ILE A 49 -32.22 21.66 2.77
N LEU A 50 -31.93 22.08 1.53
CA LEU A 50 -32.85 22.88 0.73
C LEU A 50 -34.15 22.11 0.41
N ILE A 51 -34.05 20.85 0.02
CA ILE A 51 -35.24 20.00 -0.26
C ILE A 51 -36.09 19.84 1.00
N GLN A 52 -35.46 19.63 2.16
CA GLN A 52 -36.18 19.52 3.43
C GLN A 52 -36.85 20.84 3.83
N GLY A 53 -36.17 21.97 3.66
CA GLY A 53 -36.76 23.29 3.87
C GLY A 53 -37.97 23.56 2.98
N PHE A 54 -37.88 23.20 1.69
CA PHE A 54 -39.00 23.34 0.74
C PHE A 54 -40.20 22.45 1.11
N ARG A 55 -39.95 21.22 1.56
CA ARG A 55 -41.01 20.29 2.01
C ARG A 55 -41.72 20.80 3.27
N VAL A 56 -40.99 21.42 4.19
CA VAL A 56 -41.54 22.06 5.39
C VAL A 56 -42.39 23.28 5.03
N MET A 57 -41.89 24.19 4.18
CA MET A 57 -42.63 25.40 3.77
C MET A 57 -43.94 25.09 3.02
N THR A 58 -43.97 24.04 2.21
CA THR A 58 -45.17 23.66 1.44
C THR A 58 -46.21 22.89 2.26
N GLY A 59 -45.99 22.68 3.57
CA GLY A 59 -46.93 22.00 4.46
C GLY A 59 -47.17 20.53 4.12
N ARG A 60 -46.33 19.95 3.24
CA ARG A 60 -46.40 18.53 2.84
C ARG A 60 -45.61 17.62 3.79
N SER A 61 -44.91 18.17 4.78
CA SER A 61 -44.25 17.37 5.81
C SER A 61 -45.28 16.85 6.81
N ARG A 62 -45.47 15.54 6.83
CA ARG A 62 -46.20 14.83 7.91
C ARG A 62 -45.36 14.69 9.19
N GLU A 63 -44.09 15.08 9.13
CA GLU A 63 -43.13 15.03 10.22
C GLU A 63 -43.23 16.30 11.08
N PRO A 64 -43.17 16.19 12.43
CA PRO A 64 -43.06 17.34 13.33
C PRO A 64 -41.80 18.17 13.01
N LEU A 65 -41.89 19.50 13.03
CA LEU A 65 -40.75 20.39 12.73
C LEU A 65 -39.50 20.11 13.58
N MET A 66 -39.69 19.68 14.82
CA MET A 66 -38.61 19.29 15.73
C MET A 66 -37.80 18.10 15.20
N GLU A 67 -38.46 17.12 14.58
CA GLU A 67 -37.81 15.94 14.03
C GLU A 67 -36.89 16.29 12.84
N VAL A 68 -37.34 17.21 11.99
CA VAL A 68 -36.55 17.71 10.86
C VAL A 68 -35.27 18.39 11.35
N VAL A 69 -35.37 19.26 12.36
CA VAL A 69 -34.20 19.98 12.91
C VAL A 69 -33.18 19.01 13.53
N ILE A 70 -33.65 18.01 14.29
CA ILE A 70 -32.77 16.99 14.90
C ILE A 70 -32.06 16.18 13.81
N ASN A 71 -32.79 15.76 12.77
CA ASN A 71 -32.22 15.00 11.66
C ASN A 71 -31.18 15.82 10.88
N LEU A 72 -31.44 17.09 10.59
CA LEU A 72 -30.48 17.98 9.94
C LEU A 72 -29.23 18.19 10.80
N GLY A 73 -29.41 18.40 12.11
CA GLY A 73 -28.30 18.53 13.05
C GLY A 73 -27.40 17.29 13.06
N ARG A 74 -28.00 16.10 13.10
CA ARG A 74 -27.27 14.83 13.02
C ARG A 74 -26.47 14.70 11.72
N ILE A 75 -27.05 15.05 10.58
CA ILE A 75 -26.37 14.99 9.27
C ILE A 75 -25.17 15.93 9.24
N VAL A 76 -25.31 17.17 9.70
CA VAL A 76 -24.22 18.15 9.74
C VAL A 76 -23.07 17.66 10.63
N VAL A 77 -23.38 17.10 11.80
CA VAL A 77 -22.36 16.53 12.69
C VAL A 77 -21.64 15.34 12.05
N ILE A 78 -22.38 14.40 11.45
CA ILE A 78 -21.78 13.23 10.79
C ILE A 78 -20.88 13.64 9.63
N VAL A 79 -21.36 14.55 8.77
CA VAL A 79 -20.62 14.95 7.57
C VAL A 79 -19.40 15.79 7.94
N SER A 80 -19.51 16.70 8.91
CA SER A 80 -18.35 17.45 9.40
C SER A 80 -17.28 16.54 10.01
N ALA A 81 -17.68 15.55 10.82
CA ALA A 81 -16.76 14.55 11.36
C ALA A 81 -16.11 13.71 10.24
N ALA A 82 -16.90 13.23 9.28
CA ALA A 82 -16.39 12.46 8.14
C ALA A 82 -15.42 13.29 7.27
N THR A 83 -15.74 14.55 6.99
CA THR A 83 -14.85 15.47 6.24
C THR A 83 -13.57 15.77 7.00
N ALA A 84 -13.64 15.97 8.33
CA ALA A 84 -12.45 16.16 9.16
C ALA A 84 -11.54 14.91 9.15
N MET A 85 -12.12 13.71 9.21
CA MET A 85 -11.37 12.45 9.10
C MET A 85 -10.78 12.26 7.70
N ALA A 86 -11.50 12.66 6.65
CA ALA A 86 -11.10 12.52 5.26
C ALA A 86 -9.89 13.40 4.88
N ILE A 87 -9.89 14.65 5.35
CA ILE A 87 -8.91 15.66 4.94
C ILE A 87 -7.78 15.80 5.98
N GLY A 88 -8.11 15.66 7.27
CA GLY A 88 -7.22 16.04 8.37
C GLY A 88 -6.48 14.90 9.06
N ASN A 89 -6.74 13.63 8.71
CA ASN A 89 -6.27 12.50 9.52
C ASN A 89 -5.46 11.47 8.71
N THR A 90 -4.20 11.25 9.08
CA THR A 90 -3.31 10.22 8.49
C THR A 90 -3.81 8.79 8.74
N ASN A 91 -4.70 8.61 9.72
CA ASN A 91 -5.20 7.30 10.11
C ASN A 91 -5.97 6.56 9.00
N LEU A 92 -6.64 7.26 8.07
CA LEU A 92 -7.30 6.56 6.97
C LEU A 92 -6.29 6.04 5.95
N SER A 93 -5.23 6.83 5.71
CA SER A 93 -4.11 6.47 4.85
C SER A 93 -3.40 5.24 5.40
N ASP A 94 -3.06 5.27 6.69
CA ASP A 94 -2.42 4.16 7.38
C ASP A 94 -3.34 2.93 7.45
N PHE A 95 -4.64 3.11 7.67
CA PHE A 95 -5.61 2.00 7.67
C PHE A 95 -5.66 1.28 6.32
N LEU A 96 -5.79 2.02 5.23
CA LEU A 96 -5.91 1.43 3.89
C LEU A 96 -4.59 0.82 3.41
N THR A 97 -3.45 1.43 3.75
CA THR A 97 -2.14 1.01 3.20
C THR A 97 -1.40 0.02 4.08
N LYS A 98 -1.50 0.14 5.41
CA LYS A 98 -0.76 -0.70 6.36
C LYS A 98 -1.66 -1.68 7.10
N ASP A 99 -2.78 -1.23 7.65
CA ASP A 99 -3.63 -2.12 8.45
C ASP A 99 -4.35 -3.15 7.57
N LEU A 100 -4.83 -2.74 6.40
CA LEU A 100 -5.44 -3.66 5.43
C LEU A 100 -4.41 -4.68 4.92
N ASP A 101 -3.21 -4.24 4.56
CA ASP A 101 -2.14 -5.13 4.12
C ASP A 101 -1.74 -6.12 5.23
N ARG A 102 -1.53 -5.64 6.45
CA ARG A 102 -1.21 -6.46 7.62
C ARG A 102 -2.32 -7.47 7.92
N HIS A 103 -3.59 -7.10 7.75
CA HIS A 103 -4.71 -8.02 7.94
C HIS A 103 -4.77 -9.09 6.84
N VAL A 104 -4.59 -8.70 5.58
CA VAL A 104 -4.50 -9.65 4.45
C VAL A 104 -3.31 -10.59 4.65
N HIS A 105 -2.14 -10.06 5.02
CA HIS A 105 -0.95 -10.84 5.32
C HIS A 105 -1.23 -11.89 6.41
N TYR A 106 -1.77 -11.46 7.55
CA TYR A 106 -2.16 -12.36 8.64
C TYR A 106 -3.10 -13.48 8.19
N MET A 107 -4.08 -13.18 7.34
CA MET A 107 -5.01 -14.20 6.82
C MET A 107 -4.31 -15.28 5.98
N PHE A 108 -3.18 -14.97 5.35
CA PHE A 108 -2.43 -15.91 4.50
C PHE A 108 -1.22 -16.55 5.19
N THR A 109 -0.56 -15.86 6.12
CA THR A 109 0.67 -16.32 6.77
C THR A 109 0.48 -16.69 8.24
N GLY A 110 -0.60 -16.21 8.87
CA GLY A 110 -0.83 -16.34 10.31
C GLY A 110 0.05 -15.43 11.17
N GLU A 111 0.92 -14.61 10.57
CA GLU A 111 1.78 -13.66 11.28
C GLU A 111 1.09 -12.29 11.37
N ASP A 112 0.81 -11.83 12.59
CA ASP A 112 0.03 -10.61 12.81
C ASP A 112 0.88 -9.35 12.85
N ASN A 113 2.20 -9.48 12.98
CA ASN A 113 3.10 -8.37 13.27
C ASN A 113 3.96 -7.92 12.08
N LYS A 114 3.65 -8.41 10.88
CA LYS A 114 4.38 -8.10 9.64
C LYS A 114 3.42 -7.72 8.53
N THR A 115 3.87 -6.82 7.66
CA THR A 115 3.22 -6.55 6.37
C THR A 115 3.73 -7.54 5.32
N THR A 116 3.02 -7.63 4.19
CA THR A 116 3.49 -8.42 3.05
C THR A 116 4.84 -7.92 2.53
N ALA A 117 5.08 -6.60 2.61
CA ALA A 117 6.36 -5.98 2.27
C ALA A 117 7.49 -6.45 3.20
N ASP A 118 7.27 -6.42 4.51
CA ASP A 118 8.27 -6.85 5.51
C ASP A 118 8.69 -8.30 5.29
N ALA A 119 7.73 -9.18 4.98
CA ALA A 119 8.01 -10.58 4.70
C ALA A 119 8.79 -10.79 3.39
N ILE A 120 8.53 -9.99 2.35
CA ILE A 120 9.28 -10.04 1.10
C ILE A 120 10.72 -9.59 1.33
N ASP A 121 10.93 -8.49 2.06
CA ASP A 121 12.26 -7.96 2.39
C ASP A 121 13.08 -8.94 3.21
N GLU A 122 12.46 -9.61 4.19
CA GLU A 122 13.12 -10.64 4.99
C GLU A 122 13.56 -11.84 4.12
N ASN A 123 12.67 -12.32 3.23
CA ASN A 123 12.98 -13.42 2.31
C ASN A 123 14.03 -13.05 1.26
N LEU A 124 14.05 -11.79 0.81
CA LEU A 124 15.11 -11.25 -0.04
C LEU A 124 16.45 -11.22 0.69
N ALA A 125 16.47 -10.80 1.95
CA ALA A 125 17.68 -10.81 2.77
C ALA A 125 18.21 -12.24 2.98
N TYR A 126 17.35 -13.23 3.25
CA TYR A 126 17.76 -14.64 3.34
C TYR A 126 18.34 -15.17 2.02
N THR A 127 17.69 -14.83 0.90
CA THR A 127 18.18 -15.18 -0.43
C THR A 127 19.56 -14.60 -0.70
N GLN A 128 19.76 -13.32 -0.35
CA GLN A 128 21.04 -12.64 -0.51
C GLN A 128 22.12 -13.26 0.38
N LEU A 129 21.79 -13.61 1.63
CA LEU A 129 22.70 -14.27 2.55
C LEU A 129 23.09 -15.67 2.04
N ALA A 130 22.12 -16.44 1.50
CA ALA A 130 22.37 -17.74 0.91
C ALA A 130 23.30 -17.64 -0.31
N MET A 131 23.09 -16.64 -1.17
CA MET A 131 23.97 -16.39 -2.32
C MET A 131 25.38 -15.96 -1.89
N ALA A 132 25.50 -15.13 -0.85
CA ALA A 132 26.79 -14.75 -0.27
C ALA A 132 27.52 -15.95 0.36
N ALA A 133 26.79 -16.87 0.99
CA ALA A 133 27.35 -18.11 1.52
C ALA A 133 27.85 -19.03 0.39
N ILE A 134 27.12 -19.15 -0.72
CA ILE A 134 27.55 -19.89 -1.93
C ILE A 134 28.82 -19.25 -2.52
N ASP A 135 28.92 -17.92 -2.51
CA ASP A 135 30.10 -17.21 -3.00
C ASP A 135 31.32 -17.41 -2.07
N ALA A 136 31.10 -17.44 -0.76
CA ALA A 136 32.13 -17.66 0.25
C ALA A 136 32.74 -19.07 0.23
N VAL A 137 32.08 -20.05 -0.39
CA VAL A 137 32.67 -21.37 -0.62
C VAL A 137 33.85 -21.23 -1.59
N LYS A 138 35.06 -21.37 -1.05
CA LYS A 138 36.30 -21.39 -1.83
C LYS A 138 36.45 -22.76 -2.51
N VAL A 139 36.59 -22.75 -3.83
CA VAL A 139 37.04 -23.93 -4.57
C VAL A 139 38.53 -24.07 -4.29
N VAL A 140 38.92 -25.11 -3.54
CA VAL A 140 40.32 -25.44 -3.33
C VAL A 140 40.77 -26.23 -4.55
N ASN A 141 41.80 -25.72 -5.22
CA ASN A 141 42.45 -26.19 -6.45
C ASN A 141 41.92 -25.57 -7.75
N ASP A 142 42.87 -25.23 -8.62
CA ASP A 142 42.77 -24.54 -9.90
C ASP A 142 42.14 -25.44 -10.99
N ASP A 143 41.09 -26.16 -10.63
CA ASP A 143 40.37 -27.07 -11.51
C ASP A 143 39.22 -26.28 -12.17
N GLY A 144 39.42 -25.91 -13.44
CA GLY A 144 38.46 -25.11 -14.23
C GLY A 144 37.05 -25.73 -14.35
N GLU A 145 36.92 -27.04 -14.11
CA GLU A 145 35.64 -27.75 -14.08
C GLU A 145 34.81 -27.40 -12.83
N LEU A 146 35.43 -27.33 -11.65
CA LEU A 146 34.78 -26.97 -10.39
C LEU A 146 34.37 -25.49 -10.34
N GLN A 147 35.11 -24.61 -11.02
CA GLN A 147 34.71 -23.20 -11.20
C GLN A 147 33.50 -23.08 -12.14
N GLY A 148 33.45 -23.89 -13.20
CA GLY A 148 32.30 -23.99 -14.11
C GLY A 148 31.04 -24.45 -13.39
N ASP A 149 31.16 -25.47 -12.53
CA ASP A 149 30.04 -25.97 -11.73
C ASP A 149 29.59 -24.96 -10.67
N LYS A 150 30.50 -24.24 -10.01
CA LYS A 150 30.15 -23.13 -9.11
C LYS A 150 29.38 -22.02 -9.85
N ALA A 151 29.86 -21.61 -11.02
CA ALA A 151 29.20 -20.57 -11.82
C ALA A 151 27.81 -21.01 -12.29
N ARG A 152 27.67 -22.28 -12.68
CA ARG A 152 26.38 -22.85 -13.09
C ARG A 152 25.43 -23.00 -11.90
N ALA A 153 25.93 -23.41 -10.73
CA ALA A 153 25.18 -23.46 -9.49
C ALA A 153 24.71 -22.07 -9.04
N MET A 154 25.55 -21.04 -9.16
CA MET A 154 25.14 -19.65 -8.91
C MET A 154 24.11 -19.14 -9.90
N LEU A 155 24.21 -19.51 -11.18
CA LEU A 155 23.21 -19.12 -12.19
C LEU A 155 21.86 -19.79 -11.92
N ILE A 156 21.86 -21.09 -11.58
CA ILE A 156 20.65 -21.84 -11.27
C ILE A 156 20.05 -21.36 -9.94
N ALA A 157 20.87 -21.19 -8.90
CA ALA A 157 20.45 -20.67 -7.61
C ALA A 157 19.97 -19.21 -7.72
N GLY A 158 20.65 -18.38 -8.51
CA GLY A 158 20.25 -17.00 -8.78
C GLY A 158 18.92 -16.92 -9.51
N ALA A 159 18.71 -17.71 -10.56
CA ALA A 159 17.44 -17.77 -11.28
C ALA A 159 16.30 -18.33 -10.41
N GLY A 160 16.56 -19.35 -9.60
CA GLY A 160 15.56 -20.00 -8.74
C GLY A 160 15.21 -19.20 -7.48
N ALA A 161 16.18 -18.53 -6.86
CA ALA A 161 15.98 -17.82 -5.60
C ALA A 161 15.53 -16.37 -5.78
N SER A 162 15.92 -15.71 -6.88
CA SER A 162 15.49 -14.31 -7.13
C SER A 162 14.13 -14.20 -7.81
N SER A 163 13.63 -15.26 -8.46
CA SER A 163 12.38 -15.18 -9.24
C SER A 163 11.11 -15.05 -8.38
N PRO A 164 10.91 -15.78 -7.27
CA PRO A 164 9.70 -15.63 -6.46
C PRO A 164 9.62 -14.28 -5.73
N PRO A 165 10.69 -13.76 -5.07
CA PRO A 165 10.62 -12.47 -4.38
C PRO A 165 10.40 -11.29 -5.32
N MET A 166 10.99 -11.31 -6.52
CA MET A 166 10.79 -10.26 -7.52
C MET A 166 9.36 -10.26 -8.07
N ALA A 167 8.78 -11.44 -8.31
CA ALA A 167 7.38 -11.56 -8.69
C ALA A 167 6.45 -11.09 -7.56
N ALA A 168 6.75 -11.45 -6.31
CA ALA A 168 5.99 -10.99 -5.15
C ALA A 168 6.07 -9.46 -4.99
N GLY A 169 7.25 -8.87 -5.16
CA GLY A 169 7.44 -7.41 -5.15
C GLY A 169 6.67 -6.71 -6.26
N ALA A 170 6.67 -7.23 -7.49
CA ALA A 170 5.87 -6.67 -8.58
C ALA A 170 4.36 -6.74 -8.30
N MET A 171 3.88 -7.85 -7.73
CA MET A 171 2.47 -7.99 -7.33
C MET A 171 2.10 -7.07 -6.17
N LEU A 172 3.01 -6.85 -5.22
CA LEU A 172 2.84 -5.88 -4.13
C LEU A 172 2.71 -4.45 -4.68
N LEU A 173 3.54 -4.07 -5.66
CA LEU A 173 3.43 -2.77 -6.31
C LEU A 173 2.12 -2.61 -7.09
N LEU A 174 1.66 -3.65 -7.78
CA LEU A 174 0.35 -3.66 -8.43
C LEU A 174 -0.80 -3.53 -7.42
N TYR A 175 -0.70 -4.18 -6.26
CA TYR A 175 -1.67 -4.07 -5.17
C TYR A 175 -1.70 -2.66 -4.58
N LYS A 176 -0.53 -2.09 -4.26
CA LYS A 176 -0.41 -0.69 -3.80
C LYS A 176 -0.99 0.29 -4.83
N PHE A 177 -0.74 0.07 -6.12
CA PHE A 177 -1.30 0.87 -7.19
C PHE A 177 -2.82 0.71 -7.30
N ALA A 178 -3.34 -0.51 -7.21
CA ALA A 178 -4.78 -0.79 -7.27
C ALA A 178 -5.54 -0.20 -6.07
N MET A 179 -4.94 -0.17 -4.88
CA MET A 179 -5.51 0.50 -3.70
C MET A 179 -5.47 2.03 -3.79
N ALA A 180 -4.50 2.57 -4.54
CA ALA A 180 -4.37 4.01 -4.75
C ALA A 180 -5.32 4.55 -5.84
N LEU A 181 -5.87 3.68 -6.69
CA LEU A 181 -6.80 4.00 -7.78
C LEU A 181 -8.26 3.97 -7.30
#